data_AF-A0AAW4D0E1-F1
#
_entry.id   AF-A0AAW4D0E1-F1
#
_cell.length_a   1.000
_cell.length_b   1.000
_cell.length_c   1.000
_cell.angle_alpha   90.00
_cell.angle_beta   90.00
_cell.angle_gamma   90.00
#
_symmetry.space_group_name_H-M   'P 1'
#
loop_
_entity.id
_entity.type
_entity.pdbx_description
1 polymer ?
#
loop_
_entity_poly.entity_id
_entity_poly.type
_entity_poly.pdbx_seq_one_letter_code
_entity_poly.pdbx_strand_id
1 'polypeptide(L)' 'MTAFIEQPSTDLMYLEAINRWFSTFDDDVARCACPRASHQELLRQADEMQRLGLIARQQWRDLRQLADQSLQQALEGAR' A
#
# COMPACT_ATOMS: atom_id res chain seq x y z
N MET A 1 -19.32 7.81 -32.29
CA MET A 1 -18.35 6.89 -31.67
C MET A 1 -18.34 7.17 -30.18
N THR A 2 -19.14 6.46 -29.40
CA THR A 2 -19.10 6.52 -27.95
C THR A 2 -18.01 5.57 -27.48
N ALA A 3 -16.93 6.12 -26.93
CA ALA A 3 -15.93 5.34 -26.22
C ALA A 3 -16.63 4.71 -25.01
N PHE A 4 -16.94 3.42 -25.10
CA PHE A 4 -17.22 2.61 -23.92
C PHE A 4 -15.90 2.57 -23.16
N ILE A 5 -15.76 3.44 -22.17
CA ILE A 5 -14.74 3.27 -21.15
C ILE A 5 -15.21 2.02 -20.40
N GLU A 6 -14.68 0.86 -20.79
CA GLU A 6 -14.83 -0.36 -20.00
C GLU A 6 -14.38 0.00 -18.59
N GLN A 7 -15.33 0.06 -17.66
CA GLN A 7 -14.98 0.29 -16.27
C GLN A 7 -14.06 -0.86 -15.87
N PRO A 8 -12.85 -0.59 -15.38
CA PRO A 8 -11.94 -1.66 -15.03
C PRO A 8 -12.64 -2.52 -13.98
N SER A 9 -12.70 -3.82 -14.24
CA SER A 9 -13.27 -4.79 -13.32
C SER A 9 -12.63 -4.61 -11.94
N THR A 10 -13.39 -4.84 -10.87
CA THR A 10 -12.90 -4.73 -9.48
C THR A 10 -11.57 -5.47 -9.25
N ASP A 11 -11.35 -6.57 -9.99
CA ASP A 11 -10.11 -7.35 -9.99
C ASP A 11 -8.89 -6.56 -10.49
N LEU A 12 -9.04 -5.78 -11.57
CA LEU A 12 -7.96 -4.94 -12.09
C LEU A 12 -7.63 -3.79 -11.12
N MET A 13 -8.67 -3.16 -10.55
CA MET A 13 -8.49 -2.11 -9.53
C MET A 13 -7.77 -2.65 -8.29
N TYR A 14 -8.12 -3.87 -7.86
CA TYR A 14 -7.44 -4.56 -6.77
C TYR A 14 -5.96 -4.80 -7.09
N LEU A 15 -5.67 -5.37 -8.26
CA LEU A 15 -4.32 -5.65 -8.72
C LEU A 15 -3.46 -4.39 -8.79
N GLU A 16 -3.99 -3.30 -9.37
CA GLU A 16 -3.29 -2.02 -9.44
C GLU A 16 -3.01 -1.45 -8.05
N ALA A 17 -4.00 -1.47 -7.15
CA ALA A 17 -3.84 -0.94 -5.81
C ALA A 17 -2.82 -1.75 -5.00
N ILE A 18 -2.90 -3.09 -5.04
CA ILE A 18 -1.94 -3.97 -4.38
C ILE A 18 -0.54 -3.79 -4.94
N ASN A 19 -0.38 -3.71 -6.26
CA ASN A 19 0.92 -3.56 -6.88
C ASN A 19 1.55 -2.21 -6.51
N ARG A 20 0.75 -1.14 -6.44
CA ARG A 20 1.21 0.17 -5.97
C ARG A 20 1.69 0.13 -4.52
N TRP A 21 0.99 -0.59 -3.65
CA TRP A 21 1.37 -0.75 -2.25
C TRP A 21 2.66 -1.52 -2.09
N PHE A 22 2.81 -2.65 -2.78
CA PHE A 22 4.06 -3.39 -2.76
C PHE A 22 5.22 -2.61 -3.39
N SER A 23 4.98 -1.83 -4.44
CA SER A 23 6.00 -0.95 -5.02
C SER A 23 6.49 0.10 -4.02
N THR A 24 5.56 0.69 -3.25
CA THR A 24 5.91 1.64 -2.17
C THR A 24 6.66 0.94 -1.03
N PHE A 25 6.31 -0.32 -0.75
CA PHE A 25 6.98 -1.12 0.28
C PHE A 25 8.38 -1.58 -0.16
N ASP A 26 8.58 -1.90 -1.44
CA ASP A 26 9.86 -2.38 -2.00
C ASP A 26 10.87 -1.24 -2.23
N ASP A 27 10.41 0.02 -2.26
CA ASP A 27 11.27 1.20 -2.38
C ASP A 27 12.11 1.44 -1.10
N ASP A 28 13.15 0.63 -0.95
CA ASP A 28 14.07 0.63 0.18
C ASP A 28 14.81 1.97 0.33
N VAL A 29 15.12 2.61 -0.80
CA VAL A 29 15.78 3.92 -0.83
C VAL A 29 14.91 5.00 -0.17
N ALA A 30 13.63 5.10 -0.54
CA ALA A 30 12.71 6.04 0.10
C ALA A 30 12.42 5.66 1.56
N ARG A 31 12.29 4.37 1.87
CA ARG A 31 12.07 3.87 3.23
C ARG A 31 13.24 4.14 4.17
N CYS A 32 14.47 4.08 3.68
CA CYS A 32 15.66 4.36 4.49
C CYS A 32 15.89 5.88 4.63
N ALA A 33 15.62 6.65 3.56
CA ALA A 33 15.75 8.11 3.59
C ALA A 33 14.70 8.78 4.51
N CYS A 34 13.44 8.33 4.44
CA CYS A 34 12.32 8.94 5.16
C CYS A 34 11.33 7.87 5.69
N PRO A 35 11.73 7.05 6.68
CA PRO A 35 10.95 5.89 7.12
C PRO A 35 9.52 6.22 7.57
N ARG A 36 9.33 7.35 8.23
CA ARG A 36 8.00 7.81 8.67
C ARG A 36 7.10 8.24 7.50
N ALA A 37 7.65 8.86 6.47
CA ALA A 37 6.88 9.31 5.32
C ALA A 37 6.41 8.11 4.49
N SER A 38 7.31 7.15 4.24
CA SER A 38 6.98 5.90 3.56
C SER A 38 5.95 5.08 4.34
N HIS A 39 6.08 5.00 5.67
CA HIS A 39 5.08 4.35 6.53
C HIS A 39 3.69 4.99 6.40
N GLN A 40 3.61 6.32 6.45
CA GLN A 40 2.34 7.03 6.33
C GLN A 40 1.67 6.80 4.97
N GLU A 41 2.44 6.75 3.87
CA GLU A 41 1.91 6.47 2.53
C GLU A 41 1.41 5.02 2.41
N LEU A 42 2.10 4.04 3.00
CA LEU A 42 1.65 2.64 3.05
C LEU A 42 0.30 2.52 3.80
N LEU A 43 0.14 3.23 4.91
CA LEU A 43 -1.12 3.25 5.66
C LEU A 43 -2.23 3.91 4.84
N ARG A 44 -1.93 5.02 4.17
CA ARG A 44 -2.89 5.74 3.32
C ARG A 44 -3.42 4.83 2.21
N GLN A 45 -2.54 4.12 1.52
CA GLN A 45 -2.91 3.23 0.42
C GLN A 45 -3.74 2.03 0.92
N ALA A 46 -3.39 1.43 2.06
CA ALA A 46 -4.16 0.35 2.66
C ALA A 46 -5.58 0.82 3.06
N ASP A 47 -5.71 2.00 3.68
CA ASP A 47 -7.00 2.60 4.04
C ASP A 47 -7.84 2.91 2.79
N GLU A 48 -7.23 3.39 1.71
CA GLU A 48 -7.90 3.64 0.43
C GLU A 48 -8.47 2.34 -0.16
N MET A 49 -7.69 1.26 -0.19
CA MET A 49 -8.16 -0.04 -0.65
C MET A 49 -9.31 -0.61 0.18
N GLN A 50 -9.24 -0.46 1.50
CA GLN A 50 -10.30 -0.93 2.40
C GLN A 50 -11.58 -0.12 2.22
N ARG A 51 -11.47 1.20 2.01
CA ARG A 51 -12.61 2.08 1.73
C ARG A 51 -13.27 1.78 0.39
N LEU A 52 -12.49 1.47 -0.63
CA LEU A 52 -12.99 1.09 -1.96
C LEU A 52 -13.54 -0.35 -2.00
N GLY A 53 -13.40 -1.10 -0.91
CA GLY A 53 -13.84 -2.51 -0.85
C GLY A 53 -12.98 -3.45 -1.69
N LEU A 54 -11.77 -3.03 -2.08
CA LEU A 54 -10.83 -3.83 -2.85
C LEU A 54 -10.22 -4.94 -1.99
N ILE A 55 -10.02 -4.67 -0.70
CA ILE A 55 -9.48 -5.64 0.27
C ILE A 55 -10.44 -5.88 1.42
N ALA A 56 -10.42 -7.11 1.95
CA ALA A 56 -11.13 -7.44 3.17
C ALA A 56 -10.48 -6.77 4.40
N ARG A 57 -11.26 -6.57 5.46
CA ARG A 57 -10.77 -6.01 6.73
C ARG A 57 -9.57 -6.77 7.31
N GLN A 58 -9.52 -8.09 7.13
CA GLN A 58 -8.39 -8.90 7.57
C GLN A 58 -7.11 -8.52 6.80
N GLN A 59 -7.16 -8.54 5.46
CA GLN A 59 -6.04 -8.14 4.59
C GLN A 59 -5.56 -6.71 4.89
N TRP A 60 -6.48 -5.77 5.17
CA TRP A 60 -6.12 -4.42 5.60
C TRP A 60 -5.30 -4.41 6.90
N ARG A 61 -5.65 -5.25 7.89
CA ARG A 61 -4.88 -5.37 9.12
C ARG A 61 -3.49 -5.95 8.86
N ASP A 62 -3.41 -7.00 8.03
CA ASP A 62 -2.14 -7.63 7.67
C ASP A 62 -1.18 -6.64 6.99
N LEU A 63 -1.67 -5.84 6.02
CA LEU A 63 -0.87 -4.79 5.36
C LEU A 63 -0.36 -3.73 6.34
N ARG A 64 -1.21 -3.28 7.28
CA ARG A 64 -0.80 -2.31 8.30
C ARG A 64 0.28 -2.87 9.23
N GLN A 65 0.13 -4.12 9.66
CA GLN A 65 1.14 -4.78 10.49
C GLN A 65 2.47 -4.90 9.76
N LEU A 66 2.47 -5.22 8.46
CA LEU A 66 3.69 -5.30 7.65
C LEU A 66 4.39 -3.92 7.56
N ALA A 67 3.63 -2.85 7.35
CA ALA A 67 4.15 -1.48 7.33
C ALA A 67 4.72 -1.06 8.69
N ASP A 68 4.02 -1.37 9.79
CA ASP A 68 4.48 -1.08 11.15
C ASP A 68 5.79 -1.82 11.48
N GLN A 69 5.88 -3.11 11.15
CA GLN A 69 7.10 -3.91 11.33
C GLN A 69 8.28 -3.34 10.53
N SER A 70 8.04 -2.97 9.28
CA SER A 70 9.02 -2.32 8.42
C SER A 70 9.56 -1.02 9.02
N LEU A 71 8.68 -0.17 9.57
CA LEU A 71 9.08 1.06 10.25
C LEU A 71 9.93 0.75 11.50
N GLN A 72 9.53 -0.23 12.31
CA GLN A 72 10.32 -0.64 13.48
C GLN A 72 11.72 -1.09 13.07
N GLN A 73 11.84 -1.96 12.08
CA GLN A 73 13.13 -2.42 11.57
C GLN A 73 14.01 -1.27 11.05
N ALA A 74 13.42 -0.31 10.33
CA ALA A 74 14.16 0.86 9.85
C ALA A 74 14.66 1.75 11.00
N LEU A 75 13.85 1.91 12.05
CA LEU A 75 14.24 2.68 13.25
C LEU A 75 15.29 1.96 14.10
N GLU A 76 15.24 0.63 14.18
CA GLU A 76 16.20 -0.20 14.92
C GLU A 76 17.54 -0.33 14.18
N GLY A 77 17.52 -0.42 12.85
CA GLY A 77 18.71 -0.50 12.00
C GLY A 77 19.45 0.83 11.80
N ALA A 78 18.83 1.96 12.11
CA ALA A 78 19.44 3.29 12.07
C ALA A 78 20.32 3.61 13.32
N ARG A 79 20.66 2.60 14.13
CA ARG A 79 21.35 2.74 15.41
C ARG A 79 22.85 2.43 15.34
#